data_AF-A0A9K3PPQ3-F1
#
_entry.id   AF-A0A9K3PPQ3-F1
#
_cell.length_a   1.000
_cell.length_b   1.000
_cell.length_c   1.000
_cell.angle_alpha   90.00
_cell.angle_beta   90.00
_cell.angle_gamma   90.00
#
_symmetry.space_group_name_H-M   'P 1'
#
loop_
_entity.id
_entity.type
_entity.pdbx_description
1 polymer ?
#
loop_
_entity_poly.entity_id
_entity_poly.type
_entity_poly.pdbx_seq_one_letter_code
_entity_poly.pdbx_strand_id
1 'polypeptide(L)'
;MSIPAGPKLDFIEASETTISLQFQPLSSIERYEVQWKLVEHEWSNPAGSTNATASGKSPNVRAEAAELTPGMTYCIRACCIDPSGAKGVPGPELIIDTEQVGCTPKADKSCCTIQ
;
A
#
# COMPACT_ATOMS: atom_id res chain seq x y z
N MET A 1 -16.39 -10.26 -21.27
CA MET A 1 -15.67 -11.04 -20.24
C MET A 1 -15.72 -10.24 -18.96
N SER A 2 -16.08 -10.84 -17.84
CA SER A 2 -16.09 -10.12 -16.56
C SER A 2 -14.67 -10.07 -16.01
N ILE A 3 -14.19 -8.88 -15.65
CA ILE A 3 -12.87 -8.70 -15.06
C ILE A 3 -12.90 -9.35 -13.66
N PRO A 4 -11.95 -10.21 -13.30
CA PRO A 4 -11.93 -10.87 -12.01
C PRO A 4 -11.75 -9.85 -10.87
N ALA A 5 -12.11 -10.29 -9.66
CA ALA A 5 -11.82 -9.52 -8.46
C ALA A 5 -10.31 -9.40 -8.25
N GLY A 6 -9.86 -8.30 -7.67
CA GLY A 6 -8.45 -8.08 -7.36
C GLY A 6 -7.87 -9.14 -6.42
N PRO A 7 -6.56 -9.38 -6.48
CA PRO A 7 -5.89 -10.35 -5.63
C PRO A 7 -5.85 -9.89 -4.18
N LYS A 8 -5.68 -10.86 -3.27
CA LYS A 8 -5.40 -10.59 -1.86
C LYS A 8 -3.98 -10.01 -1.73
N LEU A 9 -3.87 -8.90 -1.01
CA LEU A 9 -2.59 -8.28 -0.67
C LEU A 9 -1.96 -8.97 0.54
N ASP A 10 -0.66 -9.22 0.45
CA ASP A 10 0.19 -9.66 1.54
C ASP A 10 1.12 -8.51 1.96
N PHE A 11 1.15 -8.25 3.26
CA PHE A 11 2.02 -7.25 3.87
C PHE A 11 3.49 -7.69 3.82
N ILE A 12 4.40 -6.78 3.46
CA ILE A 12 5.85 -7.00 3.57
C ILE A 12 6.39 -6.18 4.74
N GLU A 13 6.28 -4.86 4.64
CA GLU A 13 6.80 -3.89 5.60
C GLU A 13 6.04 -2.57 5.47
N ALA A 14 6.01 -1.81 6.55
CA ALA A 14 5.50 -0.45 6.60
C ALA A 14 6.54 0.43 7.27
N SER A 15 6.70 1.63 6.76
CA SER A 15 7.46 2.72 7.33
C SER A 15 6.52 3.87 7.65
N GLU A 16 7.08 5.00 8.07
CA GLU A 16 6.33 6.22 8.38
C GLU A 16 5.52 6.73 7.18
N THR A 17 6.05 6.65 5.95
CA THR A 17 5.44 7.26 4.75
C THR A 17 5.24 6.29 3.59
N THR A 18 5.56 5.01 3.80
CA THR A 18 5.53 3.98 2.76
C THR A 18 5.03 2.65 3.29
N ILE A 19 4.21 1.95 2.51
CA ILE A 19 3.78 0.58 2.79
C ILE A 19 4.11 -0.30 1.59
N SER A 20 4.93 -1.31 1.82
CA SER A 20 5.37 -2.28 0.82
C SER A 20 4.51 -3.54 0.90
N LEU A 21 3.99 -3.95 -0.25
CA LEU A 21 3.04 -5.04 -0.38
C LEU A 21 3.46 -5.98 -1.52
N GLN A 22 3.01 -7.22 -1.42
CA GLN A 22 3.05 -8.14 -2.55
C GLN A 22 1.73 -8.86 -2.71
N PHE A 23 1.49 -9.40 -3.90
CA PHE A 23 0.35 -10.26 -4.16
C PHE A 23 0.66 -11.24 -5.29
N GLN A 24 -0.07 -12.36 -5.31
CA GLN A 24 0.00 -13.30 -6.43
C GLN A 24 -0.83 -12.76 -7.61
N PRO A 25 -0.25 -12.63 -8.81
CA PRO A 25 -1.00 -12.23 -9.97
C PRO A 25 -1.98 -13.34 -10.37
N LEU A 26 -3.17 -12.93 -10.81
CA LEU A 26 -4.16 -13.82 -11.40
C LEU A 26 -3.73 -14.22 -12.81
N SER A 27 -3.97 -15.49 -13.15
CA SER A 27 -3.78 -15.99 -14.51
C SER A 27 -4.60 -15.13 -15.49
N SER A 28 -3.97 -14.71 -16.58
CA SER A 28 -4.56 -13.85 -17.63
C SER A 28 -4.73 -12.36 -17.29
N ILE A 29 -4.22 -11.86 -16.16
CA ILE A 29 -4.18 -10.41 -15.85
C ILE A 29 -2.74 -9.94 -15.70
N GLU A 30 -2.35 -8.97 -16.54
CA GLU A 30 -1.00 -8.40 -16.54
C GLU A 30 -0.91 -7.12 -15.71
N ARG A 31 -1.99 -6.34 -15.63
CA ARG A 31 -2.01 -5.00 -15.01
C ARG A 31 -2.92 -4.97 -13.81
N TYR A 32 -2.47 -4.27 -12.78
CA TYR A 32 -3.17 -4.09 -11.52
C TYR A 32 -3.03 -2.65 -11.08
N GLU A 33 -4.05 -2.14 -10.41
CA GLU A 33 -3.99 -0.88 -9.68
C GLU A 33 -4.12 -1.18 -8.20
N VAL A 34 -3.16 -0.70 -7.40
CA VAL A 34 -3.25 -0.74 -5.95
C VAL A 34 -3.67 0.64 -5.49
N GLN A 35 -4.79 0.71 -4.77
CA GLN A 35 -5.35 1.95 -4.25
C GLN A 35 -5.29 1.93 -2.73
N TRP A 36 -5.04 3.08 -2.13
CA TRP A 36 -5.06 3.25 -0.68
C TRP A 36 -5.89 4.45 -0.27
N LYS A 37 -6.49 4.37 0.92
CA LYS A 37 -7.22 5.46 1.58
C LYS A 37 -7.00 5.38 3.08
N LEU A 38 -7.29 6.46 3.80
CA LEU A 38 -7.43 6.40 5.25
C LEU A 38 -8.63 5.52 5.62
N VAL A 39 -8.54 4.82 6.76
CA VAL A 39 -9.61 3.93 7.22
C VAL A 39 -10.95 4.67 7.39
N GLU A 40 -10.88 5.92 7.84
CA GLU A 40 -12.01 6.84 8.03
C GLU A 40 -12.61 7.40 6.72
N HIS A 41 -11.89 7.34 5.61
CA HIS A 41 -12.35 7.90 4.33
C HIS A 41 -13.16 6.89 3.51
N GLU A 42 -13.95 7.37 2.56
CA GLU A 42 -14.64 6.53 1.57
C GLU A 42 -13.77 6.25 0.34
N TRP A 43 -14.01 5.12 -0.34
CA TRP A 43 -13.30 4.75 -1.56
C TRP A 43 -13.64 5.60 -2.79
N SER A 44 -14.64 6.48 -2.69
CA SER A 44 -15.03 7.43 -3.74
C SER A 44 -13.88 8.37 -4.12
N ASN A 45 -12.97 8.64 -3.18
CA ASN A 45 -11.78 9.45 -3.41
C ASN A 45 -10.58 8.83 -2.68
N PRO A 46 -9.85 7.89 -3.31
CA PRO A 46 -8.70 7.26 -2.69
C PRO A 46 -7.61 8.31 -2.38
N ALA A 47 -6.86 8.10 -1.30
CA ALA A 47 -5.74 8.97 -0.93
C ALA A 47 -4.60 8.86 -1.96
N GLY A 48 -4.44 7.69 -2.59
CA GLY A 48 -3.51 7.50 -3.68
C GLY A 48 -3.69 6.16 -4.38
N SER A 49 -2.95 5.98 -5.46
CA SER A 49 -2.91 4.73 -6.20
C SER A 49 -1.59 4.55 -6.94
N THR A 50 -1.17 3.31 -7.13
CA THR A 50 -0.02 2.94 -7.95
C THR A 50 -0.41 1.83 -8.93
N ASN A 51 0.24 1.80 -10.09
CA ASN A 51 0.08 0.73 -11.07
C ASN A 51 1.15 -0.34 -10.86
N ALA A 52 0.72 -1.59 -10.81
CA ALA A 52 1.59 -2.75 -10.67
C ALA A 52 1.40 -3.67 -11.87
N THR A 53 2.51 -4.17 -12.43
CA THR A 53 2.48 -5.06 -13.59
C THR A 53 3.10 -6.39 -13.24
N ALA A 54 2.39 -7.48 -13.54
CA ALA A 54 2.94 -8.81 -13.40
C ALA A 54 4.00 -9.05 -14.46
N SER A 55 5.27 -9.02 -14.04
CA SER A 55 6.38 -9.48 -14.88
C SER A 55 6.44 -10.99 -14.80
N GLY A 56 6.36 -11.70 -15.93
CA GLY A 56 6.37 -13.18 -15.98
C GLY A 56 7.63 -13.87 -15.43
N LYS A 57 8.57 -13.11 -14.83
CA LYS A 57 9.77 -13.60 -14.15
C LYS A 57 9.59 -13.74 -12.64
N SER A 58 8.60 -13.10 -12.04
CA SER A 58 8.39 -13.09 -10.59
C SER A 58 7.06 -13.76 -10.24
N PRO A 59 7.03 -14.69 -9.26
CA PRO A 59 5.79 -15.34 -8.86
C PRO A 59 4.83 -14.39 -8.15
N ASN A 60 5.35 -13.32 -7.55
CA ASN A 60 4.58 -12.29 -6.86
C ASN A 60 4.84 -10.93 -7.51
N VAL A 61 3.81 -10.10 -7.55
CA VAL A 61 3.90 -8.69 -7.94
C VAL A 61 4.13 -7.88 -6.67
N ARG A 62 5.08 -6.95 -6.71
CA ARG A 62 5.31 -5.97 -5.63
C ARG A 62 4.66 -4.65 -5.98
N ALA A 63 4.09 -4.00 -4.97
CA ALA A 63 3.52 -2.67 -5.07
C ALA A 63 3.83 -1.88 -3.79
N GLU A 64 3.94 -0.58 -3.93
CA GLU A 64 4.25 0.33 -2.83
C GLU A 64 3.21 1.44 -2.79
N ALA A 65 2.62 1.65 -1.62
CA ALA A 65 1.85 2.84 -1.31
C ALA A 65 2.82 3.86 -0.73
N ALA A 66 2.99 4.99 -1.40
CA ALA A 66 3.90 6.07 -1.00
C ALA A 66 3.11 7.34 -0.65
N GLU A 67 3.84 8.34 -0.14
CA GLU A 67 3.28 9.63 0.27
C GLU A 67 2.23 9.49 1.38
N LEU A 68 2.41 8.51 2.26
CA LEU A 68 1.53 8.27 3.39
C LEU A 68 1.86 9.22 4.54
N THR A 69 0.84 9.57 5.30
CA THR A 69 1.01 10.30 6.57
C THR A 69 1.42 9.33 7.69
N PRO A 70 2.48 9.63 8.46
CA PRO A 70 2.91 8.82 9.59
C PRO A 70 1.87 8.73 10.71
N GLY A 71 1.81 7.59 11.39
CA GLY A 71 0.91 7.36 12.51
C GLY A 71 -0.57 7.26 12.15
N MET A 72 -0.88 6.92 10.90
CA MET A 72 -2.25 6.81 10.38
C MET A 72 -2.56 5.40 9.91
N THR A 73 -3.83 5.02 9.97
CA THR A 73 -4.32 3.72 9.50
C THR A 73 -4.82 3.81 8.07
N TYR A 74 -4.24 3.04 7.16
CA TYR A 74 -4.63 2.96 5.75
C TYR A 74 -5.32 1.64 5.42
N CYS A 75 -6.36 1.74 4.60
CA CYS A 75 -6.96 0.61 3.89
C CYS A 75 -6.39 0.56 2.48
N ILE A 76 -5.92 -0.60 2.06
CA ILE A 76 -5.28 -0.82 0.77
C ILE A 76 -5.98 -1.97 0.06
N ARG A 77 -6.23 -1.82 -1.24
CA ARG A 77 -6.86 -2.85 -2.08
C ARG A 77 -6.22 -2.88 -3.45
N ALA A 78 -6.22 -4.05 -4.08
CA ALA A 78 -5.82 -4.21 -5.47
C ALA A 78 -7.06 -4.35 -6.38
N CYS A 79 -6.98 -3.83 -7.59
CA CYS A 79 -7.97 -3.96 -8.64
C CYS A 79 -7.28 -4.51 -9.90
N CYS A 80 -7.88 -5.48 -10.56
CA CYS A 80 -7.40 -5.94 -11.87
C CYS A 80 -7.72 -4.88 -12.94
N ILE A 81 -6.77 -4.64 -13.83
CA ILE A 81 -6.97 -3.80 -15.03
C ILE A 81 -6.97 -4.72 -16.25
N ASP A 82 -8.05 -4.68 -17.01
CA ASP A 82 -8.17 -5.36 -18.30
C ASP A 82 -7.27 -4.69 -19.38
N PRO A 83 -6.84 -5.39 -20.44
CA PRO A 83 -6.16 -4.78 -21.58
C PRO A 83 -6.85 -3.54 -22.17
N SER A 84 -8.18 -3.43 -22.07
CA SER A 84 -8.96 -2.23 -22.45
C SER A 84 -8.81 -1.03 -21.51
N GLY A 85 -8.18 -1.19 -20.34
CA GLY A 85 -8.03 -0.17 -19.30
C GLY A 85 -9.17 -0.12 -18.28
N ALA A 86 -10.18 -0.99 -18.42
CA ALA A 86 -11.27 -1.09 -17.46
C ALA A 86 -10.81 -1.75 -16.14
N LYS A 87 -11.34 -1.27 -15.02
CA LYS A 87 -11.05 -1.80 -13.68
C LYS A 87 -12.09 -2.83 -13.28
N GLY A 88 -11.63 -3.94 -12.73
CA GLY A 88 -12.47 -4.99 -12.16
C GLY A 88 -12.96 -4.67 -10.76
N VAL A 89 -13.58 -5.68 -10.15
CA VAL A 89 -14.00 -5.60 -8.74
C VAL A 89 -12.75 -5.52 -7.86
N PRO A 90 -12.69 -4.66 -6.84
CA PRO A 90 -11.58 -4.64 -5.90
C PRO A 90 -11.47 -5.97 -5.15
N GLY A 91 -10.23 -6.34 -4.84
CA GLY A 91 -9.92 -7.49 -3.98
C GLY A 91 -10.18 -7.20 -2.49
N PRO A 92 -9.82 -8.16 -1.63
CA PRO A 92 -9.86 -7.98 -0.18
C PRO A 92 -9.05 -6.77 0.26
N GLU A 93 -9.59 -6.04 1.23
CA GLU A 93 -8.91 -4.88 1.82
C GLU A 93 -7.89 -5.33 2.87
N LEU A 94 -6.74 -4.67 2.87
CA LEU A 94 -5.69 -4.83 3.85
C LEU A 94 -5.57 -3.55 4.66
N ILE A 95 -5.65 -3.64 5.98
CA ILE A 95 -5.59 -2.51 6.90
C ILE A 95 -4.22 -2.52 7.57
N ILE A 96 -3.47 -1.42 7.43
CA ILE A 96 -2.11 -1.27 7.94
C ILE A 96 -1.96 0.10 8.58
N ASP A 97 -1.34 0.12 9.76
CA ASP A 97 -0.90 1.34 10.43
C ASP A 97 0.50 1.73 9.96
N THR A 98 0.69 2.99 9.59
CA THR A 98 2.02 3.55 9.35
C THR A 98 2.72 3.80 10.67
N GLU A 99 4.04 3.63 10.69
CA GLU A 99 4.82 3.92 11.89
C GLU A 99 4.66 5.40 12.27
N GLN A 100 4.55 5.68 13.56
CA GLN A 100 4.60 7.05 14.04
C GLN A 100 6.02 7.59 13.88
N VAL A 101 6.13 8.88 13.57
CA VAL A 101 7.38 9.59 13.73
C VAL A 101 7.86 9.43 15.16
N GLY A 102 8.93 8.66 15.32
CA GLY A 102 9.62 8.55 16.59
C GLY A 102 10.21 9.92 16.91
N CYS A 103 9.44 10.81 17.52
CA CYS A 103 9.97 11.94 18.27
C CYS A 103 10.65 11.41 19.54
N THR A 104 11.65 10.55 19.38
CA THR A 104 12.65 10.35 20.40
C THR A 104 13.63 11.50 20.19
N PRO A 105 13.58 12.60 20.98
CA PRO A 105 14.72 13.50 20.98
C PRO A 105 15.93 12.61 21.27
N LYS A 106 16.92 12.61 20.38
CA LYS A 106 18.25 12.14 20.75
C LYS A 106 18.64 12.97 21.96
N ALA A 107 18.52 12.39 23.14
CA ALA A 107 19.11 12.91 24.35
C ALA A 107 20.62 12.77 24.20
N ASP A 108 21.20 13.56 23.30
CA ASP A 108 22.62 13.83 23.35
C ASP A 108 22.81 14.72 24.57
N LYS A 109 23.52 14.16 25.54
CA LYS A 109 23.71 14.66 26.89
C LYS A 109 24.32 16.07 26.87
N SER A 110 23.50 17.10 26.77
CA SER A 110 23.96 18.48 26.93
C SER A 110 23.98 18.87 28.41
N CYS A 111 25.20 18.91 28.94
CA CYS A 111 25.71 19.89 29.90
C CYS A 111 24.81 20.32 31.07
N CYS A 112 24.94 19.64 32.21
CA CYS A 112 24.72 20.25 33.52
C CYS A 112 25.81 19.75 34.48
N THR A 113 27.01 20.33 34.43
CA THR A 113 27.88 20.36 35.61
C THR A 113 27.62 21.70 36.31
N ILE A 114 26.78 21.65 37.33
CA ILE A 114 26.74 22.68 38.35
C ILE A 114 27.65 22.18 39.46
N GLN A 115 28.89 22.66 39.52
CA GLN A 115 29.66 22.93 40.75
C GLN A 115 31.06 23.45 40.42
#